data_AF-A0A3D3WXU7-F1
#
_entry.id   AF-A0A3D3WXU7-F1
#
_cell.length_a   1.000
_cell.length_b   1.000
_cell.length_c   1.000
_cell.angle_alpha   90.00
_cell.angle_beta   90.00
_cell.angle_gamma   90.00
#
_symmetry.space_group_name_H-M   'P 1'
#
loop_
_entity.id
_entity.type
_entity.pdbx_description
1 polymer ?
#
loop_
_entity_poly.entity_id
_entity_poly.type
_entity_poly.pdbx_seq_one_letter_code
_entity_poly.pdbx_strand_id
1 'polypeptide(L)'
;MWVGVFVLLGLALAIFHYVFYVRVVRLVLQGKEAARFDQPMKRLTGALMISLGQQKVLQRVKYGDYAGIGHATIFWGFLMFMLSYGIFIFAGSAWHGFPEWLLTETGVQVYSSILDILAAVLIVVLVWAAIRRWVVKPRRLSYDLTRHADALLIVVLITGLMVSTLLTHAFWVAQGGTGPEADVPIGKALGELFIDWGIGTGAANTFQGIFWWTHLSIILAFTVYIPFTKHMHMFAAPVNAFFRNLEPRGALPPIDLENTERFGAGRVQDFTWKQLLDGYACAVCGRCSDACPANLTGKQLSPMHIVEGLKDHMVAIGHQGERNPEHVEPSPILEGAISETSIWDCLNCGACMEECPVTVEHVPTIMDMRRFLLLEESKAPETAMNALLSLEQRGHPWRGTQFSRTDWAEGLDVPTMADNPEAEVLFWVGCTSALEQRSQAIARSMAKVLKSAGVNFAILGDEETCTGDPARRMGNEYLFQILAQQNIETMNRYNIKKVVTTCPHCFNTMK
;
A
#
# COMPACT_ATOMS: atom_id res chain seq x y z
N MET A 1 -32.70 -29.40 4.12
CA MET A 1 -31.26 -29.03 4.21
C MET A 1 -30.96 -27.75 3.43
N TRP A 2 -31.08 -27.75 2.09
CA TRP A 2 -30.71 -26.62 1.22
C TRP A 2 -31.42 -25.30 1.50
N VAL A 3 -32.73 -25.32 1.84
CA VAL A 3 -33.45 -24.10 2.27
C VAL A 3 -32.74 -23.42 3.45
N GLY A 4 -32.29 -24.21 4.44
CA GLY A 4 -31.53 -23.69 5.58
C GLY A 4 -30.18 -23.09 5.17
N VAL A 5 -29.46 -23.73 4.25
CA VAL A 5 -28.18 -23.23 3.71
C VAL A 5 -28.37 -21.87 3.03
N PHE A 6 -29.38 -21.73 2.17
CA PHE A 6 -29.65 -20.47 1.48
C PHE A 6 -30.15 -19.37 2.42
N VAL A 7 -30.95 -19.71 3.43
CA VAL A 7 -31.36 -18.75 4.47
C VAL A 7 -30.15 -18.25 5.25
N LEU A 8 -29.27 -19.15 5.72
CA LEU A 8 -28.05 -18.77 6.45
C LEU A 8 -27.09 -17.95 5.59
N LEU A 9 -26.93 -18.31 4.32
CA LEU A 9 -26.15 -17.53 3.35
C LEU A 9 -26.72 -16.12 3.17
N GLY A 10 -28.02 -16.01 2.90
CA GLY A 10 -28.68 -14.72 2.71
C GLY A 10 -28.54 -13.82 3.94
N LEU A 11 -28.64 -14.40 5.14
CA LEU A 11 -28.47 -13.70 6.41
C LEU A 11 -27.01 -13.24 6.60
N ALA A 12 -26.03 -14.12 6.36
CA ALA A 12 -24.61 -13.78 6.42
C ALA A 12 -24.23 -12.68 5.42
N LEU A 13 -24.73 -12.76 4.18
CA LEU A 13 -24.52 -11.73 3.16
C LEU A 13 -25.19 -10.41 3.55
N ALA A 14 -26.43 -10.42 4.05
CA ALA A 14 -27.11 -9.20 4.49
C ALA A 14 -26.35 -8.51 5.61
N ILE A 15 -25.89 -9.26 6.62
CA ILE A 15 -25.03 -8.73 7.70
C ILE A 15 -23.74 -8.18 7.13
N PHE A 16 -23.04 -8.95 6.27
CA PHE A 16 -21.80 -8.50 5.65
C PHE A 16 -21.98 -7.18 4.89
N HIS A 17 -23.01 -7.06 4.05
CA HIS A 17 -23.25 -5.84 3.27
C HIS A 17 -23.53 -4.64 4.18
N TYR A 18 -24.37 -4.81 5.22
CA TYR A 18 -24.65 -3.75 6.18
C TYR A 18 -23.38 -3.31 6.92
N VAL A 19 -22.61 -4.27 7.46
CA VAL A 19 -21.37 -3.99 8.18
C VAL A 19 -20.33 -3.36 7.25
N PHE A 20 -20.15 -3.90 6.05
CA PHE A 20 -19.22 -3.38 5.06
C PHE A 20 -19.57 -1.94 4.67
N TYR A 21 -20.85 -1.63 4.47
CA TYR A 21 -21.28 -0.27 4.18
C TYR A 21 -21.00 0.68 5.36
N VAL A 22 -21.46 0.36 6.56
CA VAL A 22 -21.34 1.24 7.74
C VAL A 22 -19.89 1.42 8.17
N ARG A 23 -19.12 0.33 8.17
CA ARG A 23 -17.77 0.29 8.74
C ARG A 23 -16.70 0.63 7.72
N VAL A 24 -16.91 0.40 6.42
CA VAL A 24 -15.89 0.65 5.38
C VAL A 24 -16.33 1.76 4.46
N VAL A 25 -17.38 1.55 3.66
CA VAL A 25 -17.77 2.48 2.58
C VAL A 25 -18.07 3.87 3.13
N ARG A 26 -18.95 3.94 4.13
CA ARG A 26 -19.35 5.22 4.75
C ARG A 26 -18.14 5.95 5.34
N LEU A 27 -17.21 5.24 5.97
CA LEU A 27 -16.03 5.87 6.59
C LEU A 27 -15.01 6.34 5.55
N VAL A 28 -14.82 5.60 4.45
CA VAL A 28 -13.92 6.01 3.36
C VAL A 28 -14.46 7.23 2.61
N LEU A 29 -15.77 7.29 2.39
CA LEU A 29 -16.40 8.36 1.63
C LEU A 29 -16.50 9.71 2.38
N GLN A 30 -16.17 9.75 3.67
CA GLN A 30 -16.12 11.02 4.41
C GLN A 30 -14.87 11.86 4.08
N GLY A 31 -13.88 11.28 3.41
CA GLY A 31 -12.67 11.99 2.98
C GLY A 31 -12.92 12.92 1.79
N LYS A 32 -11.99 13.85 1.57
CA LYS A 32 -11.99 14.78 0.42
C LYS A 32 -12.02 14.02 -0.91
N GLU A 33 -12.58 14.67 -1.92
CA GLU A 33 -12.54 14.18 -3.29
C GLU A 33 -11.10 14.04 -3.78
N ALA A 34 -10.86 13.03 -4.62
CA ALA A 34 -9.59 12.82 -5.29
C ALA A 34 -9.85 12.25 -6.69
N ALA A 35 -9.32 12.92 -7.71
CA ALA A 35 -9.44 12.49 -9.10
C ALA A 35 -8.54 11.27 -9.37
N ARG A 36 -9.15 10.08 -9.40
CA ARG A 36 -8.46 8.79 -9.67
C ARG A 36 -9.15 7.97 -10.78
N PHE A 37 -9.94 8.61 -11.63
CA PHE A 37 -10.76 7.97 -12.65
C PHE A 37 -10.21 8.11 -14.09
N ASP A 38 -9.08 8.79 -14.26
CA ASP A 38 -8.40 8.95 -15.55
C ASP A 38 -7.77 7.63 -16.04
N GLN A 39 -7.51 7.51 -17.34
CA GLN A 39 -6.79 6.36 -17.94
C GLN A 39 -7.31 4.96 -17.49
N PRO A 40 -8.62 4.67 -17.60
CA PRO A 40 -9.24 3.48 -17.00
C PRO A 40 -8.60 2.16 -17.44
N MET A 41 -8.23 2.03 -18.72
CA MET A 41 -7.59 0.81 -19.24
C MET A 41 -6.20 0.57 -18.64
N LYS A 42 -5.41 1.62 -18.41
CA LYS A 42 -4.07 1.52 -17.78
C LYS A 42 -4.19 1.21 -16.29
N ARG A 43 -5.23 1.72 -15.64
CA ARG A 43 -5.57 1.38 -14.25
C ARG A 43 -5.96 -0.09 -14.12
N LEU A 44 -6.91 -0.54 -14.94
CA LEU A 44 -7.41 -1.91 -14.96
C LEU A 44 -6.31 -2.93 -15.25
N THR A 45 -5.58 -2.75 -16.36
CA THR A 45 -4.49 -3.67 -16.73
C THR A 45 -3.42 -3.77 -15.63
N GLY A 46 -3.01 -2.64 -15.05
CA GLY A 46 -2.09 -2.65 -13.91
C GLY A 46 -2.69 -3.28 -12.66
N ALA A 47 -3.96 -3.06 -12.35
CA ALA A 47 -4.63 -3.66 -11.19
C ALA A 47 -4.74 -5.18 -11.34
N LEU A 48 -5.04 -5.68 -12.54
CA LEU A 48 -5.04 -7.12 -12.85
C LEU A 48 -3.64 -7.71 -12.70
N MET A 49 -2.59 -7.05 -13.22
CA MET A 49 -1.21 -7.52 -13.06
C MET A 49 -0.74 -7.53 -11.60
N ILE A 50 -1.12 -6.51 -10.83
CA ILE A 50 -0.76 -6.41 -9.40
C ILE A 50 -1.52 -7.45 -8.58
N SER A 51 -2.84 -7.57 -8.81
CA SER A 51 -3.74 -8.37 -7.97
C SER A 51 -3.83 -9.82 -8.42
N LEU A 52 -4.23 -10.09 -9.67
CA LEU A 52 -4.26 -11.45 -10.20
C LEU A 52 -2.85 -11.92 -10.54
N GLY A 53 -2.07 -11.13 -11.28
CA GLY A 53 -0.70 -11.48 -11.66
C GLY A 53 0.28 -11.56 -10.48
N GLN A 54 -0.11 -11.15 -9.27
CA GLN A 54 0.72 -11.15 -8.05
C GLN A 54 2.07 -10.45 -8.25
N GLN A 55 2.18 -9.52 -9.21
CA GLN A 55 3.45 -8.94 -9.67
C GLN A 55 4.25 -8.33 -8.51
N LYS A 56 3.57 -7.56 -7.66
CA LYS A 56 4.18 -6.92 -6.49
C LYS A 56 4.38 -7.87 -5.31
N VAL A 57 3.54 -8.89 -5.16
CA VAL A 57 3.70 -9.92 -4.10
C VAL A 57 4.96 -10.75 -4.36
N LEU A 58 5.20 -11.15 -5.61
CA LEU A 58 6.34 -11.97 -6.02
C LEU A 58 7.64 -11.17 -6.24
N GLN A 59 7.61 -9.84 -6.19
CA GLN A 59 8.76 -8.99 -6.55
C GLN A 59 10.05 -9.27 -5.76
N ARG A 60 9.95 -9.75 -4.51
CA ARG A 60 11.10 -10.05 -3.64
C ARG A 60 11.62 -11.49 -3.75
N VAL A 61 10.96 -12.35 -4.53
CA VAL A 61 11.40 -13.75 -4.70
C VAL A 61 12.81 -13.81 -5.29
N LYS A 62 13.12 -12.91 -6.24
CA LYS A 62 14.47 -12.77 -6.83
C LYS A 62 15.56 -12.35 -5.83
N TYR A 63 15.18 -11.84 -4.67
CA TYR A 63 16.09 -11.44 -3.58
C TYR A 63 16.07 -12.42 -2.41
N GLY A 64 15.51 -13.62 -2.59
CA GLY A 64 15.50 -14.70 -1.58
C GLY A 64 14.34 -14.66 -0.59
N ASP A 65 13.37 -13.75 -0.72
CA ASP A 65 12.18 -13.72 0.14
C ASP A 65 11.02 -14.51 -0.47
N TYR A 66 10.94 -15.79 -0.11
CA TYR A 66 9.92 -16.72 -0.60
C TYR A 66 8.53 -16.55 0.02
N ALA A 67 8.32 -15.60 0.94
CA ALA A 67 7.00 -15.33 1.51
C ALA A 67 5.96 -14.92 0.44
N GLY A 68 6.43 -14.33 -0.67
CA GLY A 68 5.57 -14.01 -1.81
C GLY A 68 4.98 -15.26 -2.48
N ILE A 69 5.76 -16.35 -2.58
CA ILE A 69 5.29 -17.62 -3.17
C ILE A 69 4.19 -18.21 -2.29
N GLY A 70 4.44 -18.35 -0.98
CA GLY A 70 3.42 -18.88 -0.06
C GLY A 70 2.13 -18.06 -0.06
N HIS A 71 2.22 -16.73 -0.11
CA HIS A 71 1.04 -15.88 -0.21
C HIS A 71 0.31 -16.02 -1.55
N ALA A 72 1.04 -16.11 -2.67
CA ALA A 72 0.44 -16.34 -3.98
C ALA A 72 -0.26 -17.71 -4.06
N THR A 73 0.31 -18.76 -3.46
CA THR A 73 -0.34 -20.08 -3.35
C THR A 73 -1.64 -19.99 -2.53
N ILE A 74 -1.64 -19.28 -1.40
CA ILE A 74 -2.86 -19.04 -0.61
C ILE A 74 -3.91 -18.29 -1.44
N PHE A 75 -3.51 -17.24 -2.15
CA PHE A 75 -4.40 -16.42 -2.97
C PHE A 75 -5.07 -17.23 -4.08
N TRP A 76 -4.28 -17.93 -4.90
CA TRP A 76 -4.83 -18.75 -5.99
C TRP A 76 -5.62 -19.94 -5.48
N GLY A 77 -5.19 -20.53 -4.36
CA GLY A 77 -5.96 -21.56 -3.66
C GLY A 77 -7.33 -21.05 -3.24
N PHE A 78 -7.39 -19.89 -2.60
CA PHE A 78 -8.65 -19.26 -2.23
C PHE A 78 -9.57 -19.01 -3.45
N LEU A 79 -9.04 -18.51 -4.57
CA LEU A 79 -9.83 -18.30 -5.79
C LEU A 79 -10.39 -19.60 -6.37
N MET A 80 -9.59 -20.67 -6.36
CA MET A 80 -10.03 -22.00 -6.80
C MET A 80 -11.15 -22.53 -5.90
N PHE A 81 -10.99 -22.45 -4.58
CA PHE A 81 -12.06 -22.85 -3.65
C PHE A 81 -13.33 -22.00 -3.79
N MET A 82 -13.18 -20.68 -3.95
CA MET A 82 -14.31 -19.77 -4.16
C MET A 82 -15.09 -20.10 -5.44
N LEU A 83 -14.38 -20.42 -6.53
CA LEU A 83 -14.99 -20.87 -7.77
C LEU A 83 -15.75 -22.19 -7.57
N SER A 84 -15.16 -23.13 -6.81
CA SER A 84 -15.79 -24.41 -6.49
C SER A 84 -17.10 -24.22 -5.73
N TYR A 85 -17.12 -23.38 -4.70
CA TYR A 85 -18.35 -23.09 -3.96
C TYR A 85 -19.43 -22.45 -4.86
N GLY A 86 -19.03 -21.54 -5.74
CA GLY A 86 -19.93 -20.92 -6.70
C GLY A 86 -20.59 -21.93 -7.63
N ILE A 87 -19.81 -22.85 -8.20
CA ILE A 87 -20.28 -23.84 -9.18
C ILE A 87 -21.02 -25.00 -8.50
N PHE A 88 -20.36 -25.71 -7.58
CA PHE A 88 -20.83 -27.00 -7.07
C PHE A 88 -21.81 -26.87 -5.90
N ILE A 89 -21.64 -25.85 -5.06
CA ILE A 89 -22.54 -25.63 -3.93
C ILE A 89 -23.73 -24.78 -4.34
N PHE A 90 -23.51 -23.56 -4.85
CA PHE A 90 -24.62 -22.63 -5.10
C PHE A 90 -25.31 -22.86 -6.43
N ALA A 91 -24.58 -22.86 -7.55
CA ALA A 91 -25.20 -23.07 -8.85
C ALA A 91 -25.75 -24.50 -9.01
N GLY A 92 -25.01 -25.52 -8.56
CA GLY A 92 -25.44 -26.92 -8.56
C GLY A 92 -26.63 -27.23 -7.64
N SER A 93 -26.82 -26.50 -6.53
CA SER A 93 -28.04 -26.67 -5.71
C SER A 93 -29.24 -25.90 -6.24
N ALA A 94 -29.03 -24.81 -6.99
CA ALA A 94 -30.10 -24.08 -7.67
C ALA A 94 -30.54 -24.78 -8.97
N TRP A 95 -29.60 -25.37 -9.70
CA TRP A 95 -29.83 -26.15 -10.92
C TRP A 95 -28.96 -27.40 -10.88
N HIS A 96 -29.55 -28.54 -10.54
CA HIS A 96 -28.85 -29.81 -10.35
C HIS A 96 -27.97 -30.24 -11.53
N GLY A 97 -28.36 -29.94 -12.76
CA GLY A 97 -27.57 -30.26 -13.96
C GLY A 97 -26.53 -29.20 -14.36
N PHE A 98 -26.41 -28.08 -13.63
CA PHE A 98 -25.47 -27.01 -14.01
C PHE A 98 -24.00 -27.45 -13.99
N PRO A 99 -23.50 -28.16 -12.96
CA PRO A 99 -22.11 -28.59 -12.93
C PRO A 99 -21.77 -29.54 -14.08
N GLU A 100 -22.67 -30.46 -14.41
CA GLU A 100 -22.53 -31.45 -15.49
C GLU A 100 -22.66 -30.83 -16.89
N TRP A 101 -23.45 -29.75 -17.00
CA TRP A 101 -23.52 -28.92 -18.20
C TRP A 101 -22.23 -28.12 -18.42
N LEU A 102 -21.62 -27.63 -17.32
CA LEU A 102 -20.41 -26.82 -17.37
C LEU A 102 -19.12 -27.66 -17.51
N LEU A 103 -19.05 -28.79 -16.81
CA LEU A 103 -17.92 -29.70 -16.73
C LEU A 103 -18.42 -31.13 -16.94
N THR A 104 -17.74 -31.92 -17.79
CA THR A 104 -17.99 -33.36 -17.87
C THR A 104 -17.68 -34.04 -16.54
N GLU A 105 -18.15 -35.27 -16.33
CA GLU A 105 -17.83 -36.06 -15.13
C GLU A 105 -16.32 -36.14 -14.85
N THR A 106 -15.53 -36.36 -15.91
CA THR A 106 -14.06 -36.30 -15.85
C THR A 106 -13.55 -34.91 -15.47
N GLY A 107 -14.17 -33.84 -15.97
CA GLY A 107 -13.84 -32.47 -15.60
C GLY A 107 -14.07 -32.17 -14.12
N VAL A 108 -15.18 -32.65 -13.56
CA VAL A 108 -15.47 -32.57 -12.11
C VAL A 108 -14.41 -33.34 -11.33
N GLN A 109 -14.10 -34.58 -11.71
CA GLN A 109 -13.09 -35.40 -11.03
C GLN A 109 -11.71 -34.73 -11.02
N VAL A 110 -11.27 -34.19 -12.15
CA VAL A 110 -9.98 -33.48 -12.26
C VAL A 110 -9.98 -32.24 -11.37
N TYR A 111 -11.05 -31.44 -11.41
CA TYR A 111 -11.14 -30.22 -10.62
C TYR A 111 -11.16 -30.51 -9.12
N SER A 112 -11.96 -31.48 -8.68
CA SER A 112 -12.04 -31.89 -7.27
C SER A 112 -10.73 -32.52 -6.80
N SER A 113 -10.05 -33.30 -7.65
CA SER A 113 -8.69 -33.80 -7.35
C SER A 113 -7.66 -32.69 -7.18
N ILE A 114 -7.76 -31.62 -7.99
CA ILE A 114 -6.91 -30.43 -7.83
C ILE A 114 -7.17 -29.76 -6.49
N LEU A 115 -8.44 -29.56 -6.11
CA LEU A 115 -8.80 -28.94 -4.83
C LEU A 115 -8.35 -29.80 -3.64
N ASP A 116 -8.48 -31.12 -3.75
CA ASP A 116 -8.08 -32.09 -2.73
C ASP A 116 -6.56 -32.01 -2.46
N ILE A 117 -5.74 -32.04 -3.52
CA ILE A 117 -4.28 -31.84 -3.43
C ILE A 117 -3.96 -30.44 -2.90
N LEU A 118 -4.66 -29.42 -3.40
CA LEU A 118 -4.43 -28.03 -3.01
C LEU A 118 -4.76 -27.78 -1.54
N ALA A 119 -5.78 -28.45 -0.97
CA ALA A 119 -6.08 -28.38 0.46
C ALA A 119 -4.88 -28.85 1.30
N ALA A 120 -4.27 -29.99 0.95
CA ALA A 120 -3.09 -30.49 1.64
C ALA A 120 -1.88 -29.56 1.47
N VAL A 121 -1.64 -29.04 0.27
CA VAL A 121 -0.58 -28.05 0.01
C VAL A 121 -0.79 -26.79 0.86
N LEU A 122 -2.03 -26.29 0.94
CA LEU A 122 -2.36 -25.10 1.73
C LEU A 122 -2.14 -25.32 3.23
N ILE A 123 -2.45 -26.50 3.77
CA ILE A 123 -2.12 -26.85 5.16
C ILE A 123 -0.62 -26.73 5.41
N VAL A 124 0.21 -27.30 4.52
CA VAL A 124 1.68 -27.20 4.63
C VAL A 124 2.15 -25.74 4.57
N VAL A 125 1.62 -24.96 3.63
CA VAL A 125 1.95 -23.53 3.47
C VAL A 125 1.52 -22.72 4.70
N LEU A 126 0.36 -23.00 5.29
CA LEU A 126 -0.15 -22.32 6.48
C LEU A 126 0.68 -22.66 7.72
N VAL A 127 1.06 -23.93 7.90
CA VAL A 127 1.98 -24.35 8.97
C VAL A 127 3.32 -23.64 8.82
N TRP A 128 3.89 -23.61 7.61
CA TRP A 128 5.12 -22.87 7.33
C TRP A 128 4.98 -21.37 7.61
N ALA A 129 3.88 -20.76 7.18
CA ALA A 129 3.60 -19.34 7.43
C ALA A 129 3.44 -19.04 8.93
N ALA A 130 2.86 -19.95 9.69
CA ALA A 130 2.73 -19.86 11.14
C ALA A 130 4.10 -19.96 11.83
N ILE A 131 4.90 -20.98 11.50
CA ILE A 131 6.28 -21.12 12.01
C ILE A 131 7.10 -19.86 11.71
N ARG A 132 7.03 -19.36 10.47
CA ARG A 132 7.75 -18.16 10.07
C ARG A 132 7.33 -16.93 10.88
N ARG A 133 6.05 -16.82 11.24
CA ARG A 133 5.49 -15.65 11.95
C ARG A 133 5.73 -15.69 13.46
N TRP A 134 5.58 -16.84 14.10
CA TRP A 134 5.63 -16.94 15.58
C TRP A 134 6.90 -17.60 16.12
N VAL A 135 7.68 -18.32 15.31
CA VAL A 135 8.93 -18.95 15.72
C VAL A 135 10.14 -18.20 15.16
N VAL A 136 10.28 -18.14 13.82
CA VAL A 136 11.44 -17.52 13.15
C VAL A 136 11.48 -16.01 13.35
N LYS A 137 10.31 -15.35 13.36
CA LYS A 137 10.13 -13.91 13.60
C LYS A 137 11.12 -13.01 12.82
N PRO A 138 11.13 -13.05 11.47
CA PRO A 138 11.88 -12.08 10.68
C PRO A 138 11.56 -10.65 11.12
N ARG A 139 12.51 -9.71 11.01
CA ARG A 139 12.38 -8.32 11.48
C ARG A 139 11.03 -7.67 11.14
N ARG A 140 10.58 -7.79 9.90
CA ARG A 140 9.29 -7.22 9.47
C ARG A 140 8.03 -7.83 10.11
N LEU A 141 8.15 -8.99 10.74
CA LEU A 141 7.09 -9.71 11.45
C LEU A 141 7.27 -9.68 12.98
N SER A 142 8.23 -8.91 13.50
CA SER A 142 8.43 -8.78 14.95
C SER A 142 7.47 -7.77 15.59
N TYR A 143 6.79 -6.94 14.79
CA TYR A 143 5.85 -5.93 15.27
C TYR A 143 4.56 -6.55 15.83
N ASP A 144 3.95 -5.83 16.78
CA ASP A 144 2.63 -6.06 17.37
C ASP A 144 1.54 -6.22 16.30
N LEU A 145 1.41 -5.25 15.37
CA LEU A 145 0.40 -5.30 14.31
C LEU A 145 0.51 -6.57 13.45
N THR A 146 1.74 -7.03 13.17
CA THR A 146 1.94 -8.25 12.36
C THR A 146 1.61 -9.55 13.10
N ARG A 147 1.53 -9.51 14.43
CA ARG A 147 1.29 -10.67 15.31
C ARG A 147 0.01 -10.54 16.12
N HIS A 148 -0.88 -9.61 15.74
CA HIS A 148 -2.20 -9.45 16.33
C HIS A 148 -2.99 -10.77 16.34
N ALA A 149 -3.88 -10.95 17.32
CA ALA A 149 -4.62 -12.21 17.51
C ALA A 149 -5.43 -12.63 16.28
N ASP A 150 -5.93 -11.66 15.50
CA ASP A 150 -6.65 -11.94 14.24
C ASP A 150 -5.80 -12.73 13.25
N ALA A 151 -4.47 -12.54 13.27
CA ALA A 151 -3.57 -13.31 12.41
C ALA A 151 -3.62 -14.81 12.73
N LEU A 152 -3.68 -15.15 14.02
CA LEU A 152 -3.77 -16.53 14.48
C LEU A 152 -5.14 -17.10 14.17
N LEU A 153 -6.21 -16.36 14.50
CA LEU A 153 -7.58 -16.78 14.24
C LEU A 153 -7.78 -17.13 12.77
N ILE A 154 -7.29 -16.28 11.86
CA ILE A 154 -7.51 -16.53 10.42
C ILE A 154 -6.68 -17.71 9.91
N VAL A 155 -5.46 -17.92 10.42
CA VAL A 155 -4.68 -19.12 10.10
C VAL A 155 -5.42 -20.37 10.57
N VAL A 156 -6.02 -20.35 11.76
CA VAL A 156 -6.82 -21.46 12.30
C VAL A 156 -8.07 -21.70 11.45
N LEU A 157 -8.82 -20.64 11.09
CA LEU A 157 -10.02 -20.77 10.26
C LEU A 157 -9.72 -21.34 8.88
N ILE A 158 -8.69 -20.83 8.18
CA ILE A 158 -8.32 -21.34 6.85
C ILE A 158 -7.80 -22.78 6.94
N THR A 159 -6.99 -23.11 7.97
CA THR A 159 -6.55 -24.50 8.20
C THR A 159 -7.76 -25.41 8.46
N GLY A 160 -8.73 -24.94 9.25
CA GLY A 160 -9.99 -25.63 9.51
C GLY A 160 -10.81 -25.87 8.24
N LEU A 161 -10.86 -24.89 7.32
CA LEU A 161 -11.48 -25.08 5.99
C LEU A 161 -10.80 -26.21 5.22
N MET A 162 -9.47 -26.21 5.14
CA MET A 162 -8.73 -27.24 4.39
C MET A 162 -8.88 -28.64 5.00
N VAL A 163 -8.80 -28.75 6.33
CA VAL A 163 -8.99 -30.02 7.05
C VAL A 163 -10.41 -30.53 6.88
N SER A 164 -11.41 -29.66 7.05
CA SER A 164 -12.82 -30.06 6.87
C SER A 164 -13.13 -30.46 5.42
N THR A 165 -12.51 -29.86 4.40
CA THR A 165 -12.61 -30.33 3.01
C THR A 165 -12.10 -31.77 2.87
N LEU A 166 -10.86 -32.04 3.29
CA LEU A 166 -10.26 -33.37 3.17
C LEU A 166 -11.06 -34.44 3.93
N LEU A 167 -11.52 -34.12 5.13
CA LEU A 167 -12.32 -35.04 5.94
C LEU A 167 -13.73 -35.24 5.36
N THR A 168 -14.33 -34.22 4.74
CA THR A 168 -15.61 -34.38 4.04
C THR A 168 -15.48 -35.39 2.90
N HIS A 169 -14.42 -35.32 2.09
CA HIS A 169 -14.16 -36.30 1.04
C HIS A 169 -13.84 -37.69 1.62
N ALA A 170 -13.01 -37.76 2.65
CA ALA A 170 -12.64 -39.03 3.28
C ALA A 170 -13.83 -39.79 3.85
N PHE A 171 -14.70 -39.09 4.59
CA PHE A 171 -15.91 -39.71 5.13
C PHE A 171 -17.00 -39.94 4.08
N TRP A 172 -16.99 -39.20 2.96
CA TRP A 172 -17.81 -39.53 1.79
C TRP A 172 -17.42 -40.88 1.19
N VAL A 173 -16.12 -41.18 1.09
CA VAL A 173 -15.62 -42.49 0.65
C VAL A 173 -15.92 -43.57 1.69
N ALA A 174 -15.65 -43.32 2.98
CA ALA A 174 -15.84 -44.30 4.05
C ALA A 174 -17.31 -44.74 4.26
N GLN A 175 -18.28 -43.88 3.92
CA GLN A 175 -19.69 -44.25 3.94
C GLN A 175 -20.17 -45.00 2.69
N GLY A 176 -19.29 -45.27 1.72
CA GLY A 176 -19.63 -45.94 0.46
C GLY A 176 -20.13 -44.99 -0.64
N GLY A 177 -19.77 -43.70 -0.59
CA GLY A 177 -20.09 -42.73 -1.63
C GLY A 177 -19.44 -43.09 -2.97
N THR A 178 -20.12 -42.76 -4.07
CA THR A 178 -19.67 -43.02 -5.45
C THR A 178 -19.56 -41.73 -6.25
N GLY A 179 -18.94 -41.79 -7.43
CA GLY A 179 -18.81 -40.66 -8.36
C GLY A 179 -17.50 -39.89 -8.22
N PRO A 180 -17.35 -38.78 -8.95
CA PRO A 180 -16.08 -38.04 -9.06
C PRO A 180 -15.43 -37.65 -7.73
N GLU A 181 -16.24 -37.27 -6.74
CA GLU A 181 -15.78 -36.85 -5.41
C GLU A 181 -15.28 -38.02 -4.54
N ALA A 182 -15.61 -39.27 -4.89
CA ALA A 182 -15.10 -40.46 -4.21
C ALA A 182 -13.72 -40.89 -4.71
N ASP A 183 -13.30 -40.42 -5.88
CA ASP A 183 -12.04 -40.80 -6.53
C ASP A 183 -10.95 -39.72 -6.43
N VAL A 184 -11.10 -38.76 -5.53
CA VAL A 184 -10.06 -37.77 -5.21
C VAL A 184 -8.92 -38.43 -4.42
N PRO A 185 -7.65 -38.07 -4.67
CA PRO A 185 -6.50 -38.88 -4.26
C PRO A 185 -6.29 -38.96 -2.74
N ILE A 186 -6.36 -37.84 -2.02
CA ILE A 186 -6.09 -37.77 -0.58
C ILE A 186 -7.35 -38.18 0.19
N GLY A 187 -8.51 -37.64 -0.22
CA GLY A 187 -9.80 -38.04 0.35
C GLY A 187 -10.01 -39.56 0.29
N LYS A 188 -9.78 -40.20 -0.87
CA LYS A 188 -9.90 -41.66 -1.02
C LYS A 188 -8.95 -42.43 -0.12
N ALA A 189 -7.67 -42.07 -0.11
CA ALA A 189 -6.68 -42.74 0.74
C ALA A 189 -7.03 -42.64 2.24
N LEU A 190 -7.52 -41.48 2.69
CA LEU A 190 -7.99 -41.31 4.07
C LEU A 190 -9.29 -42.08 4.34
N GLY A 191 -10.20 -42.14 3.37
CA GLY A 191 -11.44 -42.91 3.48
C GLY A 191 -11.21 -44.41 3.61
N GLU A 192 -10.33 -44.97 2.78
CA GLU A 192 -9.89 -46.37 2.87
C GLU A 192 -9.22 -46.67 4.22
N LEU A 193 -8.36 -45.76 4.70
CA LEU A 193 -7.76 -45.86 6.04
C LEU A 193 -8.80 -45.88 7.17
N PHE A 194 -9.85 -45.08 7.06
CA PHE A 194 -10.95 -45.06 8.04
C PHE A 194 -11.79 -46.34 8.01
N ILE A 195 -11.99 -46.94 6.83
CA ILE A 195 -12.63 -48.25 6.69
C ILE A 195 -11.75 -49.32 7.37
N ASP A 196 -10.44 -49.29 7.16
CA ASP A 196 -9.49 -50.22 7.79
C ASP A 196 -9.44 -50.09 9.32
N TRP A 197 -9.65 -48.88 9.85
CA TRP A 197 -9.81 -48.64 11.29
C TRP A 197 -11.17 -49.10 11.86
N GLY A 198 -12.05 -49.64 11.03
CA GLY A 198 -13.34 -50.17 11.43
C GLY A 198 -14.42 -49.11 11.65
N ILE A 199 -14.27 -47.92 11.05
CA ILE A 199 -15.33 -46.90 11.09
C ILE A 199 -16.53 -47.40 10.28
N GLY A 200 -17.63 -47.72 10.97
CA GLY A 200 -18.87 -48.15 10.32
C GLY A 200 -19.52 -47.05 9.49
N THR A 201 -20.31 -47.44 8.49
CA THR A 201 -20.98 -46.53 7.53
C THR A 201 -21.84 -45.46 8.20
N GLY A 202 -22.57 -45.80 9.27
CA GLY A 202 -23.37 -44.83 10.03
C GLY A 202 -22.54 -43.77 10.75
N ALA A 203 -21.38 -44.15 11.29
CA ALA A 203 -20.44 -43.20 11.90
C ALA A 203 -19.79 -42.32 10.83
N ALA A 204 -19.39 -42.90 9.69
CA ALA A 204 -18.85 -42.16 8.56
C ALA A 204 -19.83 -41.11 8.02
N ASN A 205 -21.12 -41.47 7.84
CA ASN A 205 -22.15 -40.51 7.43
C ASN A 205 -22.31 -39.35 8.44
N THR A 206 -22.29 -39.66 9.73
CA THR A 206 -22.38 -38.65 10.79
C THR A 206 -21.17 -37.71 10.75
N PHE A 207 -19.95 -38.24 10.65
CA PHE A 207 -18.74 -37.43 10.57
C PHE A 207 -18.68 -36.60 9.28
N GLN A 208 -19.07 -37.17 8.13
CA GLN A 208 -19.19 -36.43 6.88
C GLN A 208 -20.09 -35.21 7.05
N GLY A 209 -21.27 -35.40 7.66
CA GLY A 209 -22.19 -34.30 7.97
C GLY A 209 -21.57 -33.24 8.90
N ILE A 210 -20.89 -33.66 9.96
CA ILE A 210 -20.22 -32.75 10.91
C ILE A 210 -19.16 -31.90 10.20
N PHE A 211 -18.27 -32.51 9.40
CA PHE A 211 -17.21 -31.77 8.72
C PHE A 211 -17.77 -30.85 7.63
N TRP A 212 -18.80 -31.30 6.90
CA TRP A 212 -19.47 -30.46 5.90
C TRP A 212 -20.14 -29.23 6.53
N TRP A 213 -20.88 -29.42 7.63
CA TRP A 213 -21.50 -28.30 8.35
C TRP A 213 -20.46 -27.39 9.02
N THR A 214 -19.40 -27.96 9.59
CA THR A 214 -18.28 -27.18 10.15
C THR A 214 -17.64 -26.31 9.08
N HIS A 215 -17.40 -26.88 7.89
CA HIS A 215 -16.85 -26.15 6.75
C HIS A 215 -17.74 -24.97 6.36
N LEU A 216 -19.04 -25.22 6.14
CA LEU A 216 -20.01 -24.18 5.81
C LEU A 216 -20.10 -23.09 6.90
N SER A 217 -20.15 -23.48 8.17
CA SER A 217 -20.17 -22.54 9.29
C SER A 217 -18.93 -21.65 9.33
N ILE A 218 -17.75 -22.19 9.05
CA ILE A 218 -16.52 -21.38 8.96
C ILE A 218 -16.63 -20.37 7.82
N ILE A 219 -17.09 -20.76 6.63
CA ILE A 219 -17.26 -19.83 5.49
C ILE A 219 -18.21 -18.69 5.86
N LEU A 220 -19.37 -19.01 6.42
CA LEU A 220 -20.40 -18.02 6.75
C LEU A 220 -19.95 -17.08 7.87
N ALA A 221 -19.37 -17.62 8.94
CA ALA A 221 -18.83 -16.82 10.03
C ALA A 221 -17.68 -15.93 9.57
N PHE A 222 -16.77 -16.47 8.75
CA PHE A 222 -15.65 -15.72 8.23
C PHE A 222 -16.11 -14.58 7.32
N THR A 223 -17.13 -14.80 6.48
CA THR A 223 -17.74 -13.76 5.63
C THR A 223 -18.16 -12.54 6.44
N VAL A 224 -18.88 -12.74 7.55
CA VAL A 224 -19.31 -11.65 8.45
C VAL A 224 -18.13 -11.00 9.19
N TYR A 225 -17.09 -11.77 9.47
CA TYR A 225 -15.93 -11.31 10.22
C TYR A 225 -14.93 -10.48 9.39
N ILE A 226 -14.89 -10.65 8.06
CA ILE A 226 -13.91 -9.97 7.19
C ILE A 226 -13.82 -8.44 7.41
N PRO A 227 -14.92 -7.66 7.47
CA PRO A 227 -14.86 -6.20 7.64
C PRO A 227 -14.23 -5.74 8.96
N PHE A 228 -14.06 -6.64 9.94
CA PHE A 228 -13.47 -6.33 11.24
C PHE A 228 -11.98 -6.65 11.33
N THR A 229 -11.40 -7.25 10.29
CA THR A 229 -10.03 -7.78 10.37
C THR A 229 -9.14 -7.26 9.26
N LYS A 230 -7.85 -7.57 9.39
CA LYS A 230 -6.88 -7.40 8.32
C LYS A 230 -7.24 -8.12 7.01
N HIS A 231 -8.14 -9.11 6.98
CA HIS A 231 -8.55 -9.78 5.72
C HIS A 231 -9.41 -8.90 4.81
N MET A 232 -9.86 -7.73 5.29
CA MET A 232 -10.47 -6.69 4.46
C MET A 232 -9.57 -6.29 3.27
N HIS A 233 -8.24 -6.45 3.38
CA HIS A 233 -7.31 -6.22 2.28
C HIS A 233 -7.62 -7.07 1.04
N MET A 234 -8.26 -8.23 1.18
CA MET A 234 -8.62 -9.09 0.05
C MET A 234 -9.55 -8.37 -0.94
N PHE A 235 -10.46 -7.53 -0.45
CA PHE A 235 -11.34 -6.72 -1.29
C PHE A 235 -10.77 -5.32 -1.55
N ALA A 236 -10.17 -4.71 -0.54
CA ALA A 236 -9.67 -3.35 -0.65
C ALA A 236 -8.40 -3.26 -1.53
N ALA A 237 -7.52 -4.26 -1.54
CA ALA A 237 -6.28 -4.21 -2.31
C ALA A 237 -6.48 -4.16 -3.84
N PRO A 238 -7.37 -4.96 -4.46
CA PRO A 238 -7.66 -4.81 -5.90
C PRO A 238 -8.23 -3.44 -6.26
N VAL A 239 -9.14 -2.91 -5.42
CA VAL A 239 -9.72 -1.57 -5.58
C VAL A 239 -8.62 -0.51 -5.45
N ASN A 240 -7.73 -0.67 -4.46
CA ASN A 240 -6.61 0.24 -4.24
C ASN A 240 -5.60 0.24 -5.40
N ALA A 241 -5.31 -0.93 -5.95
CA ALA A 241 -4.43 -1.09 -7.11
C ALA A 241 -5.01 -0.44 -8.38
N PHE A 242 -6.33 -0.44 -8.54
CA PHE A 242 -7.02 0.28 -9.61
C PHE A 242 -6.88 1.81 -9.46
N PHE A 243 -7.10 2.31 -8.24
CA PHE A 243 -7.05 3.75 -7.94
C PHE A 243 -5.64 4.28 -7.56
N ARG A 244 -4.58 3.51 -7.82
CA ARG A 244 -3.19 3.91 -7.58
C ARG A 244 -2.79 5.18 -8.33
N ASN A 245 -1.79 5.90 -7.84
CA ASN A 245 -1.23 7.06 -8.50
C ASN A 245 -0.48 6.66 -9.78
N LEU A 246 -0.79 7.34 -10.88
CA LEU A 246 -0.11 7.16 -12.18
C LEU A 246 0.90 8.27 -12.47
N GLU A 247 0.92 9.32 -11.65
CA GLU A 247 1.87 10.43 -11.75
C GLU A 247 3.30 10.01 -11.39
N PRO A 248 4.32 10.78 -11.82
CA PRO A 248 5.69 10.56 -11.42
C PRO A 248 5.84 10.44 -9.90
N ARG A 249 6.70 9.50 -9.46
CA ARG A 249 6.92 9.27 -8.03
C ARG A 249 7.54 10.52 -7.38
N GLY A 250 6.97 10.90 -6.24
CA GLY A 250 7.46 12.05 -5.48
C GLY A 250 6.94 13.41 -5.97
N ALA A 251 6.11 13.43 -7.03
CA ALA A 251 5.34 14.60 -7.39
C ALA A 251 4.30 14.89 -6.31
N LEU A 252 4.20 16.16 -5.92
CA LEU A 252 3.18 16.65 -4.98
C LEU A 252 2.24 17.56 -5.77
N PRO A 253 0.90 17.41 -5.64
CA PRO A 253 -0.02 18.33 -6.27
C PRO A 253 0.14 19.73 -5.65
N PRO A 254 0.01 20.80 -6.45
CA PRO A 254 -0.03 22.16 -5.93
C PRO A 254 -1.27 22.32 -5.04
N ILE A 255 -1.18 23.22 -4.05
CA ILE A 255 -2.31 23.64 -3.23
C ILE A 255 -2.73 25.02 -3.68
N ASP A 256 -4.03 25.22 -3.81
CA ASP A 256 -4.62 26.55 -3.96
C ASP A 256 -4.64 27.24 -2.59
N LEU A 257 -3.68 28.12 -2.35
CA LEU A 257 -3.55 28.79 -1.04
C LEU A 257 -4.67 29.81 -0.79
N GLU A 258 -5.35 30.30 -1.83
CA GLU A 258 -6.37 31.34 -1.72
C GLU A 258 -7.73 30.74 -1.36
N ASN A 259 -8.05 29.56 -1.90
CA ASN A 259 -9.35 28.92 -1.71
C ASN A 259 -9.33 27.75 -0.69
N THR A 260 -8.20 27.49 -0.05
CA THR A 260 -8.09 26.42 0.94
C THR A 260 -8.38 26.94 2.35
N GLU A 261 -9.48 26.46 2.93
CA GLU A 261 -9.90 26.82 4.30
C GLU A 261 -9.01 26.20 5.41
N ARG A 262 -8.43 25.01 5.16
CA ARG A 262 -7.51 24.33 6.08
C ARG A 262 -6.38 23.64 5.33
N PHE A 263 -5.16 23.88 5.77
CA PHE A 263 -3.95 23.35 5.16
C PHE A 263 -3.59 21.96 5.72
N GLY A 264 -3.35 21.01 4.81
CA GLY A 264 -2.94 19.66 5.18
C GLY A 264 -4.06 18.80 5.77
N ALA A 265 -3.68 17.85 6.62
CA ALA A 265 -4.60 16.93 7.26
C ALA A 265 -4.29 16.69 8.75
N GLY A 266 -5.13 17.25 9.62
CA GLY A 266 -5.11 17.05 11.08
C GLY A 266 -6.30 16.26 11.62
N ARG A 267 -7.29 15.95 10.76
CA ARG A 267 -8.51 15.17 11.07
C ARG A 267 -8.80 14.18 9.95
N VAL A 268 -9.63 13.18 10.20
CA VAL A 268 -10.03 12.14 9.24
C VAL A 268 -10.67 12.74 7.98
N GLN A 269 -11.58 13.71 8.14
CA GLN A 269 -12.23 14.39 7.01
C GLN A 269 -11.27 15.26 6.17
N ASP A 270 -10.06 15.54 6.69
CA ASP A 270 -9.07 16.33 5.96
C ASP A 270 -8.29 15.48 4.93
N PHE A 271 -8.27 14.16 5.09
CA PHE A 271 -7.68 13.22 4.13
C PHE A 271 -8.62 12.96 2.96
N THR A 272 -8.07 12.58 1.82
CA THR A 272 -8.86 12.11 0.67
C THR A 272 -9.45 10.72 0.91
N TRP A 273 -10.55 10.41 0.23
CA TRP A 273 -11.13 9.05 0.28
C TRP A 273 -10.10 7.97 -0.08
N LYS A 274 -9.15 8.26 -0.99
CA LYS A 274 -8.10 7.32 -1.38
C LYS A 274 -7.11 7.04 -0.26
N GLN A 275 -6.74 8.06 0.53
CA GLN A 275 -5.87 7.90 1.71
C GLN A 275 -6.57 7.11 2.82
N LEU A 276 -7.89 7.25 2.96
CA LEU A 276 -8.68 6.44 3.91
C LEU A 276 -8.83 4.99 3.43
N LEU A 277 -9.04 4.76 2.13
CA LEU A 277 -9.07 3.42 1.52
C LEU A 277 -7.75 2.66 1.70
N ASP A 278 -6.61 3.37 1.63
CA ASP A 278 -5.28 2.80 1.83
C ASP A 278 -5.14 2.07 3.18
N GLY A 279 -5.83 2.54 4.21
CA GLY A 279 -5.95 1.87 5.50
C GLY A 279 -6.52 0.46 5.37
N TYR A 280 -7.66 0.31 4.70
CA TYR A 280 -8.31 -0.98 4.49
C TYR A 280 -7.56 -1.91 3.53
N ALA A 281 -6.79 -1.35 2.60
CA ALA A 281 -5.93 -2.13 1.71
C ALA A 281 -4.68 -2.67 2.39
N CYS A 282 -4.25 -2.07 3.52
CA CYS A 282 -3.05 -2.47 4.23
C CYS A 282 -3.14 -3.93 4.72
N ALA A 283 -2.25 -4.79 4.22
CA ALA A 283 -2.16 -6.18 4.64
C ALA A 283 -1.32 -6.40 5.92
N VAL A 284 -0.78 -5.32 6.51
CA VAL A 284 0.05 -5.38 7.74
C VAL A 284 1.22 -6.38 7.58
N CYS A 285 1.87 -6.37 6.40
CA CYS A 285 2.92 -7.33 6.03
C CYS A 285 4.33 -6.90 6.44
N GLY A 286 4.49 -5.65 6.90
CA GLY A 286 5.76 -5.09 7.35
C GLY A 286 6.77 -4.73 6.26
N ARG A 287 6.55 -5.04 4.97
CA ARG A 287 7.51 -4.76 3.89
C ARG A 287 7.93 -3.28 3.79
N CYS A 288 6.98 -2.38 4.00
CA CYS A 288 7.22 -0.93 4.00
C CYS A 288 8.12 -0.49 5.16
N SER A 289 7.95 -1.08 6.35
CA SER A 289 8.80 -0.82 7.52
C SER A 289 10.17 -1.46 7.36
N ASP A 290 10.21 -2.62 6.70
CA ASP A 290 11.44 -3.33 6.42
C ASP A 290 12.39 -2.53 5.51
N ALA A 291 11.80 -1.82 4.53
CA ALA A 291 12.50 -0.99 3.55
C ALA A 291 12.70 0.47 3.98
N CYS A 292 12.15 0.88 5.12
CA CYS A 292 12.23 2.27 5.57
C CYS A 292 13.61 2.58 6.18
N PRO A 293 14.39 3.52 5.62
CA PRO A 293 15.71 3.86 6.16
C PRO A 293 15.66 4.46 7.57
N ALA A 294 14.61 5.24 7.88
CA ALA A 294 14.40 5.76 9.23
C ALA A 294 14.19 4.60 10.22
N ASN A 295 13.31 3.65 9.87
CA ASN A 295 13.08 2.49 10.72
C ASN A 295 14.33 1.62 10.92
N LEU A 296 15.12 1.44 9.86
CA LEU A 296 16.36 0.66 9.89
C LEU A 296 17.44 1.27 10.82
N THR A 297 17.38 2.58 11.06
CA THR A 297 18.30 3.30 11.95
C THR A 297 17.76 3.43 13.38
N GLY A 298 16.66 2.74 13.71
CA GLY A 298 16.07 2.74 15.06
C GLY A 298 15.17 3.94 15.36
N LYS A 299 14.85 4.78 14.36
CA LYS A 299 13.89 5.88 14.52
C LYS A 299 12.45 5.35 14.66
N GLN A 300 11.55 6.20 15.15
CA GLN A 300 10.19 5.78 15.52
C GLN A 300 9.34 5.38 14.31
N LEU A 301 9.57 6.02 13.15
CA LEU A 301 8.77 5.80 11.95
C LEU A 301 8.67 4.33 11.56
N SER A 302 7.44 3.83 11.55
CA SER A 302 7.04 2.63 10.82
C SER A 302 5.89 2.99 9.88
N PRO A 303 6.10 2.95 8.55
CA PRO A 303 5.04 3.30 7.60
C PRO A 303 3.79 2.42 7.72
N MET A 304 3.93 1.20 8.20
CA MET A 304 2.80 0.31 8.48
C MET A 304 1.92 0.85 9.62
N HIS A 305 2.54 1.35 10.70
CA HIS A 305 1.83 1.92 11.85
C HIS A 305 1.17 3.26 11.51
N ILE A 306 1.74 4.06 10.59
CA ILE A 306 1.07 5.29 10.10
C ILE A 306 -0.26 4.94 9.42
N VAL A 307 -0.23 3.97 8.51
CA VAL A 307 -1.42 3.57 7.72
C VAL A 307 -2.47 2.93 8.61
N GLU A 308 -2.06 2.00 9.46
CA GLU A 308 -2.98 1.30 10.35
C GLU A 308 -3.51 2.24 11.45
N GLY A 309 -2.68 3.11 12.01
CA GLY A 309 -3.10 4.11 13.00
C GLY A 309 -4.15 5.06 12.45
N LEU A 310 -4.02 5.54 11.21
CA LEU A 310 -5.07 6.33 10.55
C LEU A 310 -6.38 5.54 10.41
N LYS A 311 -6.29 4.28 9.97
CA LYS A 311 -7.47 3.42 9.80
C LYS A 311 -8.16 3.15 11.14
N ASP A 312 -7.40 2.76 12.15
CA ASP A 312 -7.94 2.42 13.47
C ASP A 312 -8.54 3.64 14.15
N HIS A 313 -7.91 4.81 14.02
CA HIS A 313 -8.47 6.10 14.45
C HIS A 313 -9.81 6.39 13.80
N MET A 314 -9.87 6.33 12.46
CA MET A 314 -11.10 6.54 11.69
C MET A 314 -12.22 5.57 12.10
N VAL A 315 -11.88 4.30 12.33
CA VAL A 315 -12.85 3.28 12.76
C VAL A 315 -13.34 3.56 14.19
N ALA A 316 -12.45 4.02 15.08
CA ALA A 316 -12.76 4.29 16.48
C ALA A 316 -13.69 5.50 16.63
N ILE A 317 -13.43 6.60 15.91
CA ILE A 317 -14.25 7.81 15.99
C ILE A 317 -15.53 7.72 15.14
N GLY A 318 -15.58 6.82 14.16
CA GLY A 318 -16.72 6.65 13.26
C GLY A 318 -16.90 7.80 12.26
N HIS A 319 -18.09 7.88 11.66
CA HIS A 319 -18.40 8.91 10.65
C HIS A 319 -18.65 10.26 11.32
N GLN A 320 -17.93 11.30 10.92
CA GLN A 320 -17.93 12.62 11.57
C GLN A 320 -19.06 13.58 11.14
N GLY A 321 -20.12 13.05 10.52
CA GLY A 321 -21.22 13.86 9.98
C GLY A 321 -20.88 14.52 8.64
N GLU A 322 -21.64 15.55 8.27
CA GLU A 322 -21.32 16.37 7.10
C GLU A 322 -20.00 17.10 7.30
N ARG A 323 -19.29 17.37 6.21
CA ARG A 323 -17.97 17.98 6.29
C ARG A 323 -18.09 19.41 6.80
N ASN A 324 -17.51 19.67 7.97
CA ASN A 324 -17.49 20.98 8.60
C ASN A 324 -16.04 21.33 9.04
N PRO A 325 -15.43 22.41 8.52
CA PRO A 325 -14.09 22.85 8.91
C PRO A 325 -13.91 23.08 10.42
N GLU A 326 -14.98 23.45 11.12
CA GLU A 326 -15.01 23.73 12.56
C GLU A 326 -15.27 22.48 13.41
N HIS A 327 -15.61 21.35 12.80
CA HIS A 327 -15.89 20.11 13.53
C HIS A 327 -14.68 19.64 14.34
N VAL A 328 -14.89 19.34 15.61
CA VAL A 328 -13.84 18.79 16.47
C VAL A 328 -14.06 17.29 16.60
N GLU A 329 -13.07 16.51 16.19
CA GLU A 329 -13.12 15.05 16.34
C GLU A 329 -13.11 14.66 17.82
N PRO A 330 -13.75 13.54 18.21
CA PRO A 330 -13.79 13.07 19.60
C PRO A 330 -12.41 12.86 20.23
N SER A 331 -11.39 12.62 19.42
CA SER A 331 -10.00 12.47 19.84
C SER A 331 -9.07 12.93 18.72
N PRO A 332 -7.88 13.48 19.02
CA PRO A 332 -6.93 13.92 18.01
C PRO A 332 -6.22 12.74 17.35
N ILE A 333 -5.99 12.81 16.04
CA ILE A 333 -5.21 11.79 15.32
C ILE A 333 -3.71 11.89 15.65
N LEU A 334 -3.20 13.11 15.82
CA LEU A 334 -1.82 13.41 16.21
C LEU A 334 -1.67 13.27 17.72
N GLU A 335 -0.59 12.64 18.15
CA GLU A 335 -0.31 12.27 19.57
C GLU A 335 -1.30 11.28 20.21
N GLY A 336 -2.41 10.96 19.54
CA GLY A 336 -3.30 9.84 19.86
C GLY A 336 -2.96 8.56 19.07
N ALA A 337 -3.22 8.57 17.76
CA ALA A 337 -3.04 7.41 16.89
C ALA A 337 -1.70 7.42 16.11
N ILE A 338 -1.18 8.60 15.83
CA ILE A 338 0.05 8.80 15.04
C ILE A 338 0.96 9.78 15.77
N SER A 339 2.19 9.35 16.06
CA SER A 339 3.19 10.21 16.69
C SER A 339 3.71 11.27 15.72
N GLU A 340 3.83 12.52 16.18
CA GLU A 340 4.46 13.61 15.42
C GLU A 340 5.91 13.28 15.03
N THR A 341 6.66 12.62 15.92
CA THR A 341 8.05 12.22 15.65
C THR A 341 8.15 11.28 14.44
N SER A 342 7.27 10.29 14.31
CA SER A 342 7.23 9.42 13.11
C SER A 342 6.93 10.19 11.82
N ILE A 343 6.11 11.25 11.89
CA ILE A 343 5.82 12.11 10.73
C ILE A 343 7.10 12.82 10.28
N TRP A 344 7.88 13.38 11.21
CA TRP A 344 9.13 14.11 10.92
C TRP A 344 10.30 13.19 10.57
N ASP A 345 10.30 11.94 11.01
CA ASP A 345 11.31 10.94 10.64
C ASP A 345 11.25 10.52 9.15
N CYS A 346 10.13 10.76 8.47
CA CYS A 346 9.98 10.43 7.06
C CYS A 346 10.96 11.22 6.17
N LEU A 347 11.73 10.53 5.35
CA LEU A 347 12.66 11.17 4.41
C LEU A 347 12.02 11.43 3.03
N ASN A 348 10.74 11.12 2.85
CA ASN A 348 10.00 11.27 1.58
C ASN A 348 10.62 10.54 0.37
N CYS A 349 11.45 9.51 0.59
CA CYS A 349 12.14 8.77 -0.47
C CYS A 349 11.25 7.80 -1.26
N GLY A 350 10.10 7.39 -0.71
CA GLY A 350 9.14 6.51 -1.38
C GLY A 350 9.53 5.02 -1.47
N ALA A 351 10.67 4.60 -0.92
CA ALA A 351 11.11 3.19 -0.94
C ALA A 351 10.05 2.23 -0.35
N CYS A 352 9.40 2.67 0.73
CA CYS A 352 8.31 1.96 1.39
C CYS A 352 7.06 1.78 0.51
N MET A 353 6.73 2.77 -0.35
CA MET A 353 5.61 2.67 -1.29
C MET A 353 5.95 1.75 -2.46
N GLU A 354 7.21 1.76 -2.91
CA GLU A 354 7.64 0.85 -3.99
C GLU A 354 7.58 -0.63 -3.56
N GLU A 355 7.89 -0.88 -2.30
CA GLU A 355 7.87 -2.21 -1.70
C GLU A 355 6.46 -2.70 -1.30
N CYS A 356 5.44 -1.83 -1.42
CA CYS A 356 4.10 -2.16 -1.01
C CYS A 356 3.41 -3.11 -2.01
N PRO A 357 2.98 -4.32 -1.58
CA PRO A 357 2.34 -5.29 -2.49
C PRO A 357 0.95 -4.84 -2.97
N VAL A 358 0.31 -3.95 -2.22
CA VAL A 358 -1.08 -3.52 -2.38
C VAL A 358 -1.18 -2.00 -2.63
N THR A 359 -0.07 -1.40 -3.10
CA THR A 359 0.02 -0.02 -3.59
C THR A 359 -0.49 1.07 -2.64
N VAL A 360 -0.23 0.93 -1.34
CA VAL A 360 -0.56 1.95 -0.34
C VAL A 360 0.31 3.20 -0.49
N GLU A 361 -0.31 4.37 -0.53
CA GLU A 361 0.31 5.68 -0.79
C GLU A 361 0.41 6.54 0.49
N HIS A 362 1.21 6.10 1.45
CA HIS A 362 1.30 6.76 2.77
C HIS A 362 2.26 7.96 2.82
N VAL A 363 3.15 8.15 1.83
CA VAL A 363 4.02 9.35 1.82
C VAL A 363 3.20 10.63 1.60
N PRO A 364 2.26 10.70 0.63
CA PRO A 364 1.32 11.82 0.55
C PRO A 364 0.54 12.07 1.84
N THR A 365 0.06 11.01 2.51
CA THR A 365 -0.61 11.13 3.83
C THR A 365 0.28 11.80 4.88
N ILE A 366 1.55 11.39 4.99
CA ILE A 366 2.52 12.03 5.90
C ILE A 366 2.79 13.48 5.49
N MET A 367 2.84 13.77 4.19
CA MET A 367 3.04 15.12 3.67
C MET A 367 1.88 16.04 4.04
N ASP A 368 0.64 15.57 3.96
CA ASP A 368 -0.53 16.35 4.38
C ASP A 368 -0.54 16.58 5.89
N MET A 369 -0.12 15.60 6.70
CA MET A 369 0.06 15.80 8.15
C MET A 369 1.15 16.83 8.46
N ARG A 370 2.27 16.84 7.72
CA ARG A 370 3.32 17.87 7.87
C ARG A 370 2.82 19.26 7.55
N ARG A 371 2.04 19.39 6.47
CA ARG A 371 1.41 20.66 6.09
C ARG A 371 0.52 21.19 7.21
N PHE A 372 -0.29 20.32 7.80
CA PHE A 372 -1.12 20.68 8.94
C PHE A 372 -0.27 21.14 10.14
N LEU A 373 0.71 20.33 10.55
CA LEU A 373 1.60 20.67 11.66
C LEU A 373 2.30 22.02 11.46
N LEU A 374 2.75 22.32 10.24
CA LEU A 374 3.50 23.53 10.00
C LEU A 374 2.63 24.76 9.78
N LEU A 375 1.57 24.66 8.95
CA LEU A 375 0.79 25.82 8.50
C LEU A 375 -0.38 26.15 9.44
N GLU A 376 -0.91 25.16 10.16
CA GLU A 376 -2.03 25.36 11.11
C GLU A 376 -1.53 25.44 12.56
N GLU A 377 -0.61 24.54 12.93
CA GLU A 377 -0.15 24.41 14.33
C GLU A 377 1.18 25.12 14.60
N SER A 378 1.88 25.62 13.57
CA SER A 378 3.23 26.21 13.68
C SER A 378 4.26 25.29 14.39
N LYS A 379 4.09 23.97 14.25
CA LYS A 379 4.92 22.93 14.87
C LYS A 379 5.85 22.28 13.86
N ALA A 380 7.15 22.31 14.14
CA ALA A 380 8.16 21.51 13.44
C ALA A 380 9.41 21.35 14.33
N PRO A 381 10.26 20.33 14.07
CA PRO A 381 11.55 20.21 14.73
C PRO A 381 12.40 21.47 14.51
N GLU A 382 13.17 21.85 15.53
CA GLU A 382 13.99 23.08 15.51
C GLU A 382 14.91 23.14 14.28
N THR A 383 15.52 22.00 13.91
CA THR A 383 16.38 21.91 12.71
C THR A 383 15.62 22.18 11.41
N ALA A 384 14.35 21.76 11.32
CA ALA A 384 13.51 22.01 10.17
C ALA A 384 13.09 23.48 10.11
N MET A 385 12.67 24.06 11.24
CA MET A 385 12.30 25.48 11.33
C MET A 385 13.49 26.39 10.95
N ASN A 386 14.67 26.06 11.46
CA ASN A 386 15.90 26.76 11.12
C ASN A 386 16.24 26.69 9.61
N ALA A 387 16.00 25.54 8.97
CA ALA A 387 16.21 25.40 7.52
C ALA A 387 15.19 26.22 6.72
N LEU A 388 13.92 26.30 7.16
CA LEU A 388 12.88 27.13 6.57
C LEU A 388 13.22 28.62 6.67
N LEU A 389 13.66 29.09 7.84
CA LEU A 389 14.11 30.47 8.03
C LEU A 389 15.29 30.82 7.11
N SER A 390 16.25 29.89 6.95
CA SER A 390 17.36 30.07 6.01
C SER A 390 16.88 30.14 4.56
N LEU A 391 15.89 29.33 4.19
CA LEU A 391 15.30 29.37 2.85
C LEU A 391 14.61 30.71 2.57
N GLU A 392 13.87 31.22 3.53
CA GLU A 392 13.17 32.50 3.43
C GLU A 392 14.15 33.68 3.35
N GLN A 393 15.16 33.72 4.22
CA GLN A 393 16.07 34.86 4.33
C GLN A 393 17.22 34.83 3.32
N ARG A 394 17.70 33.64 2.94
CA ARG A 394 18.91 33.47 2.11
C ARG A 394 18.65 32.71 0.81
N GLY A 395 17.42 32.26 0.56
CA GLY A 395 17.08 31.48 -0.63
C GLY A 395 17.67 30.06 -0.63
N HIS A 396 18.20 29.54 0.48
CA HIS A 396 18.77 28.18 0.56
C HIS A 396 18.74 27.59 1.99
N PRO A 397 18.74 26.25 2.17
CA PRO A 397 18.60 25.63 3.49
C PRO A 397 19.92 25.54 4.28
N TRP A 398 21.08 25.73 3.65
CA TRP A 398 22.40 25.52 4.24
C TRP A 398 22.84 26.66 5.17
N ARG A 399 22.48 26.57 6.45
CA ARG A 399 22.92 27.52 7.48
C ARG A 399 24.43 27.49 7.69
N GLY A 400 25.00 28.66 8.00
CA GLY A 400 26.41 28.81 8.35
C GLY A 400 27.39 28.71 7.17
N THR A 401 26.93 28.33 5.98
CA THR A 401 27.77 28.33 4.79
C THR A 401 28.30 29.74 4.49
N GLN A 402 29.60 29.80 4.25
CA GLN A 402 30.33 30.99 3.79
C GLN A 402 30.56 30.96 2.28
N PHE A 403 30.16 29.87 1.61
CA PHE A 403 30.30 29.75 0.17
C PHE A 403 29.23 30.57 -0.55
N SER A 404 29.62 31.21 -1.64
CA SER A 404 28.73 31.87 -2.59
C SER A 404 28.18 30.89 -3.63
N ARG A 405 27.26 31.35 -4.49
CA ARG A 405 26.72 30.52 -5.59
C ARG A 405 27.74 30.27 -6.71
N THR A 406 28.87 30.98 -6.70
CA THR A 406 29.86 30.96 -7.78
C THR A 406 31.23 30.44 -7.34
N ASP A 407 31.51 30.31 -6.03
CA ASP A 407 32.82 29.83 -5.51
C ASP A 407 33.24 28.48 -6.12
N TRP A 408 32.27 27.57 -6.27
CA TRP A 408 32.54 26.26 -6.87
C TRP A 408 33.04 26.36 -8.33
N ALA A 409 32.80 27.46 -9.03
CA ALA A 409 33.17 27.66 -10.44
C ALA A 409 34.58 28.25 -10.62
N GLU A 410 35.29 28.58 -9.53
CA GLU A 410 36.63 29.19 -9.60
C GLU A 410 37.60 28.34 -10.44
N GLY A 411 38.28 28.99 -11.39
CA GLY A 411 39.21 28.34 -12.33
C GLY A 411 38.55 27.46 -13.39
N LEU A 412 37.23 27.57 -13.59
CA LEU A 412 36.51 26.84 -14.64
C LEU A 412 35.89 27.74 -15.72
N ASP A 413 36.06 29.06 -15.68
CA ASP A 413 35.50 30.04 -16.65
C ASP A 413 34.05 29.74 -17.05
N VAL A 414 33.15 29.63 -16.06
CA VAL A 414 31.72 29.34 -16.28
C VAL A 414 30.96 30.67 -16.38
N PRO A 415 30.33 30.99 -17.53
CA PRO A 415 29.61 32.25 -17.69
C PRO A 415 28.28 32.24 -16.93
N THR A 416 27.83 33.42 -16.48
CA THR A 416 26.46 33.60 -16.01
C THR A 416 25.50 33.87 -17.18
N MET A 417 24.19 33.75 -16.96
CA MET A 417 23.18 34.15 -17.95
C MET A 417 23.25 35.64 -18.31
N ALA A 418 23.79 36.48 -17.41
CA ALA A 418 24.05 37.89 -17.71
C ALA A 418 25.25 38.06 -18.66
N ASP A 419 26.29 37.24 -18.51
CA ASP A 419 27.48 37.27 -19.38
C ASP A 419 27.23 36.63 -20.74
N ASN A 420 26.37 35.61 -20.78
CA ASN A 420 26.01 34.87 -21.99
C ASN A 420 24.49 34.67 -22.10
N PRO A 421 23.72 35.71 -22.47
CA PRO A 421 22.27 35.63 -22.60
C PRO A 421 21.79 34.66 -23.70
N GLU A 422 22.66 34.35 -24.67
CA GLU A 422 22.39 33.44 -25.79
C GLU A 422 22.77 31.98 -25.46
N ALA A 423 23.03 31.65 -24.18
CA ALA A 423 23.29 30.29 -23.75
C ALA A 423 22.11 29.36 -24.11
N GLU A 424 22.41 28.23 -24.74
CA GLU A 424 21.38 27.26 -25.14
C GLU A 424 20.80 26.52 -23.92
N VAL A 425 21.65 26.32 -22.89
CA VAL A 425 21.33 25.52 -21.72
C VAL A 425 21.63 26.30 -20.44
N LEU A 426 20.63 26.40 -19.56
CA LEU A 426 20.86 26.76 -18.17
C LEU A 426 21.36 25.52 -17.41
N PHE A 427 22.57 25.59 -16.84
CA PHE A 427 22.97 24.64 -15.82
C PHE A 427 22.48 25.11 -14.44
N TRP A 428 21.37 24.53 -13.99
CA TRP A 428 20.86 24.72 -12.63
C TRP A 428 21.71 23.94 -11.63
N VAL A 429 22.56 24.67 -10.91
CA VAL A 429 23.59 24.11 -10.04
C VAL A 429 22.95 23.45 -8.81
N GLY A 430 21.98 24.14 -8.22
CA GLY A 430 21.28 23.73 -7.02
C GLY A 430 22.05 24.04 -5.74
N CYS A 431 21.31 24.25 -4.65
CA CYS A 431 21.85 24.72 -3.37
C CYS A 431 22.93 23.81 -2.77
N THR A 432 22.77 22.48 -2.82
CA THR A 432 23.76 21.55 -2.26
C THR A 432 25.07 21.58 -3.02
N SER A 433 25.02 21.50 -4.36
CA SER A 433 26.23 21.51 -5.18
C SER A 433 26.93 22.87 -5.21
N ALA A 434 26.22 23.97 -4.95
CA ALA A 434 26.82 25.29 -4.85
C ALA A 434 27.42 25.57 -3.46
N LEU A 435 26.73 25.18 -2.38
CA LEU A 435 26.94 25.75 -1.04
C LEU A 435 27.45 24.73 0.01
N GLU A 436 27.51 23.44 -0.31
CA GLU A 436 28.08 22.40 0.55
C GLU A 436 29.42 21.91 -0.03
N GLN A 437 30.48 22.05 0.75
CA GLN A 437 31.87 21.88 0.30
C GLN A 437 32.11 20.54 -0.39
N ARG A 438 31.63 19.44 0.18
CA ARG A 438 31.85 18.10 -0.40
C ARG A 438 31.11 17.94 -1.73
N SER A 439 29.94 18.54 -1.87
CA SER A 439 29.12 18.49 -3.09
C SER A 439 29.56 19.43 -4.21
N GLN A 440 30.40 20.43 -3.95
CA GLN A 440 30.93 21.33 -5.01
C GLN A 440 31.68 20.60 -6.13
N ALA A 441 32.34 19.48 -5.81
CA ALA A 441 32.99 18.64 -6.81
C ALA A 441 32.03 18.11 -7.89
N ILE A 442 30.73 17.95 -7.56
CA ILE A 442 29.69 17.50 -8.49
C ILE A 442 29.43 18.57 -9.55
N ALA A 443 29.21 19.82 -9.12
CA ALA A 443 29.00 20.95 -10.04
C ALA A 443 30.23 21.17 -10.94
N ARG A 444 31.43 21.13 -10.36
CA ARG A 444 32.70 21.24 -11.11
C ARG A 444 32.83 20.15 -12.18
N SER A 445 32.49 18.91 -11.83
CA SER A 445 32.56 17.78 -12.76
C SER A 445 31.56 17.92 -13.89
N MET A 446 30.31 18.32 -13.59
CA MET A 446 29.29 18.56 -14.61
C MET A 446 29.70 19.70 -15.55
N ALA A 447 30.20 20.82 -15.03
CA ALA A 447 30.68 21.93 -15.87
C ALA A 447 31.81 21.48 -16.82
N LYS A 448 32.77 20.67 -16.35
CA LYS A 448 33.83 20.10 -17.21
C LYS A 448 33.26 19.19 -18.31
N VAL A 449 32.24 18.39 -18.00
CA VAL A 449 31.55 17.53 -18.98
C VAL A 449 30.86 18.40 -20.04
N LEU A 450 30.10 19.41 -19.64
CA LEU A 450 29.42 20.32 -20.56
C LEU A 450 30.42 21.06 -21.47
N LYS A 451 31.53 21.56 -20.91
CA LYS A 451 32.62 22.17 -21.69
C LYS A 451 33.26 21.19 -22.68
N SER A 452 33.57 19.98 -22.23
CA SER A 452 34.19 18.95 -23.09
C SER A 452 33.25 18.50 -24.21
N ALA A 453 31.94 18.55 -23.97
CA ALA A 453 30.90 18.26 -24.97
C ALA A 453 30.60 19.44 -25.90
N GLY A 454 31.24 20.61 -25.72
CA GLY A 454 31.01 21.80 -26.53
C GLY A 454 29.63 22.42 -26.34
N VAL A 455 28.96 22.17 -25.20
CA VAL A 455 27.64 22.73 -24.91
C VAL A 455 27.78 24.22 -24.57
N ASN A 456 27.01 25.07 -25.23
CA ASN A 456 26.88 26.49 -24.87
C ASN A 456 25.97 26.62 -23.63
N PHE A 457 26.54 26.59 -22.43
CA PHE A 457 25.79 26.68 -21.18
C PHE A 457 26.19 27.89 -20.34
N ALA A 458 25.28 28.32 -19.47
CA ALA A 458 25.52 29.34 -18.46
C ALA A 458 24.79 28.99 -17.14
N ILE A 459 25.11 29.70 -16.07
CA ILE A 459 24.49 29.56 -14.74
C ILE A 459 23.74 30.84 -14.33
N LEU A 460 22.83 30.76 -13.36
CA LEU A 460 22.19 31.96 -12.80
C LEU A 460 23.10 32.71 -11.80
N GLY A 461 24.13 32.06 -11.27
CA GLY A 461 25.00 32.66 -10.25
C GLY A 461 24.21 33.03 -8.99
N ASP A 462 24.38 34.26 -8.51
CA ASP A 462 23.70 34.75 -7.29
C ASP A 462 22.19 34.97 -7.48
N GLU A 463 21.68 35.01 -8.72
CA GLU A 463 20.23 35.01 -8.99
C GLU A 463 19.59 33.62 -8.77
N GLU A 464 20.39 32.55 -8.57
CA GLU A 464 19.87 31.21 -8.30
C GLU A 464 19.41 31.08 -6.83
N THR A 465 18.12 30.85 -6.62
CA THR A 465 17.58 30.46 -5.31
C THR A 465 17.30 28.95 -5.26
N CYS A 466 16.91 28.41 -4.11
CA CYS A 466 16.45 27.02 -4.00
C CYS A 466 15.14 26.86 -4.76
N THR A 467 14.88 25.68 -5.35
CA THR A 467 13.61 25.37 -6.01
C THR A 467 12.41 25.32 -5.05
N GLY A 468 12.63 25.50 -3.75
CA GLY A 468 11.61 25.37 -2.71
C GLY A 468 11.24 23.92 -2.36
N ASP A 469 11.86 22.90 -2.97
CA ASP A 469 11.59 21.48 -2.65
C ASP A 469 11.69 21.16 -1.15
N PRO A 470 12.71 21.62 -0.39
CA PRO A 470 12.78 21.33 1.04
C PRO A 470 11.63 21.98 1.81
N ALA A 471 11.25 23.22 1.47
CA ALA A 471 10.10 23.90 2.07
C ALA A 471 8.83 23.09 1.85
N ARG A 472 8.59 22.69 0.60
CA ARG A 472 7.44 21.88 0.21
C ARG A 472 7.39 20.54 0.95
N ARG A 473 8.52 19.84 1.06
CA ARG A 473 8.66 18.54 1.75
C ARG A 473 8.60 18.62 3.28
N MET A 474 8.80 19.81 3.83
CA MET A 474 8.57 20.11 5.26
C MET A 474 7.14 20.60 5.53
N GLY A 475 6.31 20.76 4.49
CA GLY A 475 4.93 21.19 4.61
C GLY A 475 4.71 22.70 4.46
N ASN A 476 5.75 23.48 4.15
CA ASN A 476 5.63 24.92 3.90
C ASN A 476 5.31 25.18 2.42
N GLU A 477 4.04 25.04 2.05
CA GLU A 477 3.62 25.25 0.67
C GLU A 477 3.69 26.74 0.28
N TYR A 478 3.48 27.67 1.22
CA TYR A 478 3.60 29.12 0.98
C TYR A 478 5.02 29.52 0.55
N LEU A 479 6.03 29.15 1.35
CA LEU A 479 7.43 29.41 1.03
C LEU A 479 7.86 28.70 -0.26
N PHE A 480 7.34 27.50 -0.51
CA PHE A 480 7.57 26.82 -1.79
C PHE A 480 7.05 27.64 -2.97
N GLN A 481 5.81 28.13 -2.92
CA GLN A 481 5.23 28.91 -4.02
C GLN A 481 5.95 30.22 -4.26
N ILE A 482 6.39 30.92 -3.20
CA ILE A 482 7.21 32.13 -3.33
C ILE A 482 8.51 31.82 -4.08
N LEU A 483 9.27 30.81 -3.62
CA LEU A 483 10.54 30.45 -4.25
C LEU A 483 10.34 29.94 -5.68
N ALA A 484 9.29 29.17 -5.93
CA ALA A 484 8.95 28.68 -7.26
C ALA A 484 8.64 29.84 -8.20
N GLN A 485 7.80 30.79 -7.77
CA GLN A 485 7.41 31.96 -8.56
C GLN A 485 8.62 32.87 -8.87
N GLN A 486 9.47 33.14 -7.88
CA GLN A 486 10.72 33.87 -8.07
C GLN A 486 11.62 33.21 -9.12
N ASN A 487 11.78 31.88 -9.04
CA ASN A 487 12.58 31.15 -10.01
C ASN A 487 11.94 31.17 -11.42
N ILE A 488 10.62 31.07 -11.52
CA ILE A 488 9.89 31.18 -12.79
C ILE A 488 10.12 32.57 -13.41
N GLU A 489 10.03 33.64 -12.63
CA GLU A 489 10.26 35.01 -13.10
C GLU A 489 11.70 35.22 -13.59
N THR A 490 12.69 34.73 -12.84
CA THR A 490 14.10 34.78 -13.25
C THR A 490 14.33 33.99 -14.54
N MET A 491 13.79 32.77 -14.64
CA MET A 491 13.92 31.96 -15.86
C MET A 491 13.21 32.61 -17.07
N ASN A 492 12.07 33.25 -16.85
CA ASN A 492 11.34 33.97 -17.89
C ASN A 492 12.10 35.21 -18.39
N ARG A 493 12.75 35.95 -17.48
CA ARG A 493 13.59 37.12 -17.83
C ARG A 493 14.68 36.77 -18.84
N TYR A 494 15.33 35.62 -18.65
CA TYR A 494 16.36 35.11 -19.54
C TYR A 494 15.83 34.19 -20.66
N ASN A 495 14.50 34.08 -20.81
CA ASN A 495 13.84 33.25 -21.83
C ASN A 495 14.34 31.79 -21.89
N ILE A 496 14.63 31.20 -20.72
CA ILE A 496 15.29 29.89 -20.60
C ILE A 496 14.37 28.79 -21.15
N LYS A 497 14.91 27.96 -22.06
CA LYS A 497 14.16 26.86 -22.71
C LYS A 497 14.63 25.47 -22.32
N LYS A 498 15.89 25.33 -21.92
CA LYS A 498 16.50 24.05 -21.55
C LYS A 498 17.25 24.21 -20.25
N VAL A 499 16.88 23.38 -19.28
CA VAL A 499 17.54 23.33 -17.96
C VAL A 499 18.18 21.95 -17.79
N VAL A 500 19.44 21.95 -17.39
CA VAL A 500 20.15 20.75 -16.93
C VAL A 500 20.42 20.91 -15.44
N THR A 501 20.19 19.86 -14.67
CA THR A 501 20.53 19.86 -13.24
C THR A 501 21.08 18.51 -12.81
N THR A 502 21.98 18.52 -11.83
CA THR A 502 22.48 17.30 -11.16
C THR A 502 21.62 16.89 -9.98
N CYS A 503 20.69 17.75 -9.54
CA CYS A 503 19.86 17.52 -8.38
C CYS A 503 18.53 16.86 -8.79
N PRO A 504 18.24 15.61 -8.37
CA PRO A 504 16.98 14.95 -8.69
C PRO A 504 15.77 15.67 -8.07
N HIS A 505 15.95 16.34 -6.92
CA HIS A 505 14.89 17.14 -6.30
C HIS A 505 14.54 18.36 -7.14
N CYS A 506 15.57 19.11 -7.60
CA CYS A 506 15.36 20.25 -8.48
C CYS A 506 14.71 19.81 -9.80
N PHE A 507 15.17 18.71 -10.40
CA PHE A 507 14.57 18.14 -11.61
C PHE A 507 13.09 17.84 -11.44
N ASN A 508 12.70 17.12 -10.38
CA ASN A 508 11.30 16.77 -10.14
C ASN A 508 10.42 17.95 -9.70
N THR A 509 11.02 19.05 -9.25
CA THR A 509 10.28 20.26 -8.87
C THR A 509 10.04 21.17 -10.08
N MET A 510 11.00 21.23 -11.01
CA MET A 510 10.91 22.06 -12.21
C MET A 510 10.16 21.39 -13.36
N LYS A 511 10.14 20.06 -13.41
CA LYS A 511 9.37 19.28 -14.37
C LYS A 511 7.91 19.16 -13.94
#